data_AF-A0AAW7LRA7-F1
#
_entry.id   AF-A0AAW7LRA7-F1
#
_cell.length_a   1.000
_cell.length_b   1.000
_cell.length_c   1.000
_cell.angle_alpha   90.00
_cell.angle_beta   90.00
_cell.angle_gamma   90.00
#
_symmetry.space_group_name_H-M   'P 1'
#
loop_
_entity.id
_entity.type
_entity.pdbx_description
1 polymer ?
#
loop_
_entity_poly.entity_id
_entity_poly.type
_entity_poly.pdbx_seq_one_letter_code
_entity_poly.pdbx_strand_id
1 'polypeptide(L)'
;MGNSYPGPKLPDNIESAFENGIYTNRKLTQDEFSYKYHGVDNRTGRKYSWLTNKLYTSEDTLRQDLAIRHNWGVNITDVSKFRVPQGTWVSEGTAAAQGAGYPDGGYQAVISNIPDVWVTNTTGVPW
;
A
#
# COMPACT_ATOMS: atom_id res chain seq x y z
N MET A 1 22.86 -2.92 -20.44
CA MET A 1 23.30 -1.72 -19.69
C MET A 1 22.05 -1.16 -19.03
N GLY A 2 22.01 -1.21 -17.69
CA GLY A 2 20.78 -1.04 -16.92
C GLY A 2 20.46 0.43 -16.64
N ASN A 3 19.22 0.83 -16.92
CA ASN A 3 18.68 2.06 -16.38
C ASN A 3 18.31 1.83 -14.91
N SER A 4 19.26 2.09 -14.01
CA SER A 4 18.99 2.30 -12.60
C SER A 4 18.26 3.63 -12.45
N TYR A 5 16.97 3.61 -12.16
CA TYR A 5 16.35 4.78 -11.54
C TYR A 5 16.66 4.70 -10.04
N PRO A 6 17.42 5.66 -9.45
CA PRO A 6 17.73 5.63 -8.03
C PRO A 6 16.45 5.84 -7.24
N GLY A 7 16.22 5.07 -6.18
CA GLY A 7 15.07 5.19 -5.29
C GLY A 7 15.32 4.47 -3.98
N PRO A 8 14.36 4.46 -3.04
CA PRO A 8 14.50 3.73 -1.79
C PRO A 8 14.78 2.25 -2.04
N LYS A 9 15.74 1.68 -1.29
CA LYS A 9 15.87 0.23 -1.18
C LYS A 9 14.96 -0.25 -0.07
N LEU A 10 13.95 -1.05 -0.41
CA LEU A 10 13.10 -1.70 0.58
C LEU A 10 13.87 -2.82 1.29
N PRO A 11 13.63 -3.06 2.60
CA PRO A 11 14.13 -4.25 3.27
C PRO A 11 13.52 -5.53 2.67
N ASP A 12 14.26 -6.64 2.71
CA ASP A 12 13.87 -7.92 2.10
C ASP A 12 12.45 -8.40 2.51
N ASN A 13 12.05 -8.17 3.77
CA ASN A 13 10.72 -8.56 4.27
C ASN A 13 9.57 -7.69 3.72
N ILE A 14 9.87 -6.47 3.26
CA ILE A 14 8.90 -5.61 2.58
C ILE A 14 8.91 -5.93 1.09
N GLU A 15 10.10 -6.14 0.52
CA GLU A 15 10.27 -6.57 -0.87
C GLU A 15 9.51 -7.88 -1.15
N SER A 16 9.58 -8.86 -0.25
CA SER A 16 8.90 -10.15 -0.40
C SER A 16 7.37 -10.07 -0.46
N ALA A 17 6.77 -8.92 -0.12
CA ALA A 17 5.33 -8.73 -0.25
C ALA A 17 4.93 -8.33 -1.68
N PHE A 18 5.89 -7.97 -2.54
CA PHE A 18 5.66 -7.76 -3.97
C PHE A 18 5.83 -9.06 -4.75
N GLU A 19 5.07 -9.21 -5.82
CA GLU A 19 5.12 -10.39 -6.69
C GLU A 19 6.57 -10.67 -7.12
N ASN A 20 7.09 -11.87 -6.80
CA ASN A 20 8.48 -12.27 -7.03
C ASN A 20 9.55 -11.34 -6.42
N GLY A 21 9.19 -10.50 -5.43
CA GLY A 21 10.07 -9.47 -4.89
C GLY A 21 10.25 -8.25 -5.80
N ILE A 22 9.47 -8.14 -6.87
CA ILE A 22 9.68 -7.13 -7.92
C ILE A 22 8.82 -5.90 -7.65
N TYR A 23 9.48 -4.76 -7.45
CA TYR A 23 8.85 -3.45 -7.40
C TYR A 23 9.63 -2.45 -8.25
N THR A 24 8.97 -1.35 -8.61
CA THR A 24 9.62 -0.20 -9.25
C THR A 24 9.57 1.00 -8.33
N ASN A 25 10.59 1.86 -8.43
CA ASN A 25 10.62 3.12 -7.71
C ASN A 25 10.22 4.25 -8.65
N ARG A 26 9.16 4.96 -8.32
CA ARG A 26 8.70 6.13 -9.06
C ARG A 26 8.71 7.35 -8.16
N LYS A 27 9.35 8.42 -8.62
CA LYS A 27 9.22 9.73 -7.98
C LYS A 27 8.03 10.44 -8.60
N LEU A 28 7.08 10.86 -7.78
CA LEU A 28 5.88 11.52 -8.27
C LEU A 28 6.22 12.84 -8.97
N THR A 29 5.69 13.04 -10.18
CA THR A 29 5.83 14.27 -10.95
C THR A 29 4.71 15.28 -10.68
N GLN A 30 3.65 14.85 -10.01
CA GLN A 30 2.51 15.65 -9.55
C GLN A 30 1.94 15.00 -8.29
N ASP A 31 1.05 15.70 -7.58
CA ASP A 31 0.34 15.11 -6.45
C ASP A 31 -0.54 13.94 -6.92
N GLU A 32 -0.59 12.85 -6.14
CA GLU A 32 -1.43 11.69 -6.41
C GLU A 32 -2.29 11.36 -5.19
N PHE A 33 -3.46 10.77 -5.44
CA PHE A 33 -4.30 10.24 -4.36
C PHE A 33 -4.07 8.76 -4.16
N SER A 34 -3.94 8.35 -2.90
CA SER A 34 -3.78 6.96 -2.51
C SER A 34 -4.66 6.63 -1.32
N TYR A 35 -4.98 5.36 -1.13
CA TYR A 35 -5.82 4.87 -0.06
C TYR A 35 -5.02 3.93 0.83
N LYS A 36 -5.23 4.03 2.15
CA LYS A 36 -4.75 3.04 3.11
C LYS A 36 -5.92 2.50 3.89
N TYR A 37 -6.04 1.18 3.90
CA TYR A 37 -6.95 0.45 4.77
C TYR A 37 -6.22 0.13 6.06
N HIS A 38 -6.81 0.46 7.20
CA HIS A 38 -6.16 0.32 8.49
C HIS A 38 -7.15 0.07 9.63
N GLY A 39 -6.63 -0.47 10.73
CA GLY A 39 -7.29 -0.38 12.03
C GLY A 39 -6.98 0.95 12.73
N VAL A 40 -7.59 1.16 13.89
CA VAL A 40 -7.52 2.41 14.67
C VAL A 40 -6.09 2.95 14.83
N ASP A 41 -5.12 2.10 15.17
CA ASP A 41 -3.75 2.51 15.50
C ASP A 41 -2.72 2.32 14.37
N ASN A 42 -3.18 2.21 13.12
CA ASN A 42 -2.28 1.96 11.97
C ASN A 42 -2.50 2.91 10.80
N ARG A 43 -3.01 4.13 11.04
CA ARG A 43 -3.19 5.14 9.99
C ARG A 43 -1.85 5.69 9.47
N THR A 44 -1.02 6.24 10.35
CA THR A 44 0.30 6.83 10.04
C THR A 44 1.34 6.43 11.10
N GLY A 45 2.51 7.07 11.16
CA GLY A 45 3.52 6.85 12.21
C GLY A 45 4.37 5.59 12.07
N ARG A 46 4.09 4.74 11.08
CA ARG A 46 4.92 3.59 10.71
C ARG A 46 6.01 4.00 9.72
N LYS A 47 7.19 3.37 9.85
CA LYS A 47 8.31 3.57 8.91
C LYS A 47 7.91 3.26 7.47
N TYR A 48 7.16 2.17 7.26
CA TYR A 48 6.63 1.79 5.94
C TYR A 48 5.11 1.72 6.02
N SER A 49 4.44 2.34 5.06
CA SER A 49 2.98 2.27 4.92
C SER A 49 2.59 1.70 3.58
N TRP A 50 1.75 0.67 3.63
CA TRP A 50 1.10 0.06 2.47
C TRP A 50 -0.08 0.92 2.03
N LEU A 51 -0.14 1.20 0.73
CA LEU A 51 -1.12 2.05 0.08
C LEU A 51 -1.61 1.34 -1.19
N THR A 52 -2.78 1.72 -1.67
CA THR A 52 -3.33 1.28 -2.95
C THR A 52 -3.92 2.48 -3.69
N ASN A 53 -4.10 2.37 -5.01
CA ASN A 53 -4.75 3.36 -5.84
C ASN A 53 -6.27 3.09 -6.01
N LYS A 54 -6.77 1.99 -5.45
CA LYS A 54 -8.17 1.56 -5.57
C LYS A 54 -8.94 1.76 -4.26
N LEU A 55 -10.15 2.33 -4.39
CA LEU A 55 -11.14 2.30 -3.32
C LEU A 55 -11.98 1.02 -3.47
N TYR A 56 -12.00 0.21 -2.42
CA TYR A 56 -12.65 -1.09 -2.33
C TYR A 56 -13.94 -0.93 -1.54
N THR A 57 -14.97 -1.66 -1.96
CA THR A 57 -16.31 -1.63 -1.35
C THR A 57 -16.64 -2.91 -0.58
N SER A 58 -15.71 -3.87 -0.52
CA SER A 58 -15.84 -5.14 0.18
C SER A 58 -14.50 -5.55 0.77
N GLU A 59 -14.52 -6.07 2.00
CA GLU A 59 -13.34 -6.60 2.68
C GLU A 59 -12.76 -7.81 1.93
N ASP A 60 -13.60 -8.70 1.42
CA ASP A 60 -13.16 -9.90 0.70
C ASP A 60 -12.38 -9.53 -0.56
N THR A 61 -12.88 -8.57 -1.35
CA THR A 61 -12.19 -8.12 -2.57
C THR A 61 -10.87 -7.42 -2.23
N LEU A 62 -10.83 -6.61 -1.18
CA LEU A 62 -9.59 -5.97 -0.70
C LEU A 62 -8.55 -7.02 -0.33
N ARG A 63 -8.96 -8.02 0.46
CA ARG A 63 -8.08 -9.08 0.95
C ARG A 63 -7.60 -10.00 -0.16
N GLN A 64 -8.46 -10.33 -1.11
CA GLN A 64 -8.10 -11.13 -2.29
C GLN A 64 -7.07 -10.39 -3.16
N ASP A 65 -7.34 -9.14 -3.54
CA ASP A 65 -6.47 -8.36 -4.42
C ASP A 65 -5.11 -8.06 -3.77
N LEU A 66 -5.10 -7.64 -2.50
CA LEU A 66 -3.88 -7.22 -1.79
C LEU A 66 -3.26 -8.36 -0.96
N ALA A 67 -3.76 -9.58 -1.14
CA ALA A 67 -3.31 -10.79 -0.46
C ALA A 67 -3.23 -10.67 1.09
N ILE A 68 -4.19 -9.98 1.71
CA ILE A 68 -4.20 -9.74 3.16
C ILE A 68 -4.96 -10.86 3.88
N ARG A 69 -4.22 -11.77 4.54
CA ARG A 69 -4.85 -12.92 5.18
C ARG A 69 -5.75 -12.56 6.36
N HIS A 70 -6.91 -13.20 6.46
CA HIS A 70 -7.81 -13.07 7.62
C HIS A 70 -7.13 -13.51 8.93
N ASN A 71 -6.31 -14.55 8.89
CA ASN A 71 -5.66 -15.11 10.08
C ASN A 71 -4.48 -14.26 10.63
N TRP A 72 -4.13 -13.15 9.97
CA TRP A 72 -3.14 -12.20 10.50
C TRP A 72 -3.68 -11.34 11.65
N GLY A 73 -4.99 -11.43 11.95
CA GLY A 73 -5.61 -10.64 13.02
C GLY A 73 -5.70 -9.14 12.69
N VAL A 74 -5.50 -8.77 11.43
CA VAL A 74 -5.64 -7.38 10.97
C VAL A 74 -7.13 -7.05 10.92
N ASN A 75 -7.59 -6.24 11.87
CA ASN A 75 -8.92 -5.66 11.85
C ASN A 75 -8.89 -4.36 11.04
N ILE A 76 -9.64 -4.33 9.92
CA ILE A 76 -9.72 -3.18 9.02
C ILE A 76 -11.03 -2.47 9.29
N THR A 77 -10.95 -1.32 9.94
CA THR A 77 -12.11 -0.54 10.37
C THR A 77 -12.27 0.74 9.56
N ASP A 78 -11.18 1.24 9.00
CA ASP A 78 -11.13 2.55 8.38
C ASP A 78 -10.35 2.54 7.06
N VAL A 79 -10.70 3.47 6.20
CA VAL A 79 -9.92 3.83 5.02
C VAL A 79 -9.59 5.31 5.06
N SER A 80 -8.32 5.62 4.88
CA SER A 80 -7.83 7.00 4.78
C SER A 80 -7.38 7.30 3.36
N LYS A 81 -7.81 8.46 2.84
CA LYS A 81 -7.37 9.02 1.55
C LYS A 81 -6.22 10.00 1.79
N PHE A 82 -5.08 9.73 1.18
CA PHE A 82 -3.89 10.55 1.23
C PHE A 82 -3.74 11.34 -0.06
N ARG A 83 -3.40 12.63 0.05
CA ARG A 83 -2.84 13.42 -1.04
C ARG A 83 -1.33 13.35 -0.93
N VAL A 84 -0.73 12.44 -1.68
CA VAL A 84 0.72 12.23 -1.70
C VAL A 84 1.35 13.33 -2.57
N PRO A 85 2.25 14.15 -2.03
CA PRO A 85 2.76 15.30 -2.77
C PRO A 85 3.74 14.89 -3.86
N GLN A 86 3.80 15.70 -4.91
CA GLN A 86 4.86 15.67 -5.91
C GLN A 86 6.25 15.56 -5.25
N GLY A 87 7.15 14.81 -5.87
CA GLY A 87 8.52 14.60 -5.39
C GLY A 87 8.65 13.47 -4.38
N THR A 88 7.55 12.87 -3.92
CA THR A 88 7.56 11.68 -3.07
C THR A 88 8.04 10.46 -3.84
N TRP A 89 8.86 9.62 -3.20
CA TRP A 89 9.21 8.30 -3.73
C TRP A 89 8.15 7.28 -3.36
N VAL A 90 7.68 6.55 -4.37
CA VAL A 90 6.73 5.45 -4.25
C VAL A 90 7.41 4.19 -4.76
N SER A 91 7.49 3.17 -3.91
CA SER A 91 7.89 1.82 -4.32
C SER A 91 6.61 1.03 -4.61
N GLU A 92 6.36 0.71 -5.87
CA GLU A 92 5.07 0.17 -6.32
C GLU A 92 5.20 -1.10 -7.18
N GLY A 93 4.18 -1.94 -7.13
CA GLY A 93 4.12 -3.20 -7.86
C GLY A 93 2.88 -4.00 -7.51
N THR A 94 2.83 -5.24 -8.00
CA THR A 94 1.76 -6.19 -7.71
C THR A 94 1.94 -6.77 -6.30
N ALA A 95 0.84 -7.01 -5.58
CA ALA A 95 0.83 -7.87 -4.39
C ALA A 95 1.40 -9.26 -4.70
N ALA A 96 2.12 -9.87 -3.76
CA ALA A 96 2.53 -11.27 -3.86
C ALA A 96 1.43 -12.20 -3.32
N ALA A 97 1.17 -13.29 -4.04
CA ALA A 97 0.21 -14.31 -3.60
C ALA A 97 0.56 -14.83 -2.21
N GLN A 98 -0.49 -15.04 -1.43
CA GLN A 98 -0.40 -15.62 -0.09
C GLN A 98 -1.02 -17.03 -0.03
N GLY A 99 -1.15 -17.69 -1.18
CA GLY A 99 -1.72 -19.03 -1.31
C GLY A 99 -3.22 -19.02 -1.63
N ALA A 100 -3.87 -20.19 -1.50
CA ALA A 100 -5.26 -20.39 -1.89
C ALA A 100 -6.21 -19.40 -1.18
N GLY A 101 -7.03 -18.68 -1.96
CA GLY A 101 -7.96 -17.65 -1.48
C GLY A 101 -7.38 -16.23 -1.41
N TYR A 102 -6.07 -16.07 -1.60
CA TYR A 102 -5.38 -14.77 -1.64
C TYR A 102 -4.51 -14.72 -2.90
N PRO A 103 -5.18 -14.70 -4.07
CA PRO A 103 -4.53 -14.99 -5.34
C PRO A 103 -3.53 -13.94 -5.75
N ASP A 104 -3.52 -12.75 -5.14
CA ASP A 104 -2.79 -11.54 -5.53
C ASP A 104 -3.38 -10.74 -6.70
N GLY A 105 -2.57 -9.90 -7.33
CA GLY A 105 -2.91 -9.17 -8.55
C GLY A 105 -3.21 -7.69 -8.35
N GLY A 106 -3.46 -7.27 -7.11
CA GLY A 106 -3.76 -5.88 -6.78
C GLY A 106 -2.52 -4.98 -6.83
N TYR A 107 -2.72 -3.74 -7.26
CA TYR A 107 -1.71 -2.69 -7.10
C TYR A 107 -1.49 -2.38 -5.62
N GLN A 108 -0.23 -2.40 -5.20
CA GLN A 108 0.21 -1.89 -3.91
C GLN A 108 1.40 -0.95 -4.06
N ALA A 109 1.49 -0.03 -3.11
CA ALA A 109 2.56 0.93 -2.98
C ALA A 109 3.07 0.97 -1.54
N VAL A 110 4.37 1.16 -1.39
CA VAL A 110 5.03 1.44 -0.12
C VAL A 110 5.60 2.84 -0.15
N ILE A 111 5.20 3.65 0.83
CA ILE A 111 5.79 4.96 1.08
C ILE A 111 6.32 4.98 2.51
N SER A 112 7.51 5.56 2.68
CA SER A 112 8.15 5.65 3.99
C SER A 112 7.72 6.90 4.75
N ASN A 113 7.48 6.76 6.05
CA ASN A 113 7.22 7.85 7.00
C ASN A 113 6.11 8.83 6.57
N ILE A 114 4.95 8.32 6.14
CA ILE A 114 3.83 9.18 5.73
C ILE A 114 3.34 10.06 6.91
N PRO A 115 3.30 11.40 6.77
CA PRO A 115 2.82 12.30 7.82
C PRO A 115 1.29 12.45 7.79
N ASP A 116 0.72 12.79 8.96
CA ASP A 116 -0.73 13.01 9.08
C ASP A 116 -1.25 14.16 8.22
N VAL A 117 -0.43 15.17 7.92
CA VAL A 117 -0.82 16.32 7.10
C VAL A 117 -1.18 15.95 5.65
N TRP A 118 -0.86 14.74 5.20
CA TRP A 118 -1.25 14.25 3.87
C TRP A 118 -2.66 13.63 3.87
N VAL A 119 -3.24 13.35 5.03
CA VAL A 119 -4.59 12.79 5.14
C VAL A 119 -5.62 13.85 4.75
N THR A 120 -6.42 13.56 3.74
CA THR A 120 -7.50 14.44 3.26
C THR A 120 -8.87 14.00 3.74
N ASN A 121 -9.03 12.71 4.04
CA ASN A 121 -10.27 12.15 4.56
C ASN A 121 -9.98 10.81 5.26
N THR A 122 -10.75 10.48 6.29
CA THR A 122 -10.81 9.16 6.90
C THR A 122 -12.27 8.81 7.10
N THR A 123 -12.68 7.62 6.64
CA THR A 123 -14.04 7.12 6.79
C THR A 123 -14.02 5.68 7.27
N GLY A 124 -15.06 5.29 8.01
CA GLY A 124 -15.32 3.88 8.25
C GLY A 124 -15.47 3.13 6.93
N VAL A 125 -14.97 1.90 6.89
CA VAL A 125 -15.13 1.02 5.73
C VAL A 125 -16.60 0.61 5.55
N PRO A 126 -17.05 0.35 4.31
CA PRO A 126 -18.46 0.12 4.00
C PRO A 126 -18.94 -1.34 4.25
N TRP A 127 -18.26 -2.10 5.11
CA TRP A 127 -18.59 -3.48 5.45
C TRP A 127 -18.78 -3.67 6.96
#